data_AF-A0A5N5Q7A9-F1
#
_entry.id   AF-A0A5N5Q7A9-F1
#
_cell.length_a   1.000
_cell.length_b   1.000
_cell.length_c   1.000
_cell.angle_alpha   90.00
_cell.angle_beta   90.00
_cell.angle_gamma   90.00
#
_symmetry.space_group_name_H-M   'P 1'
#
loop_
_entity.id
_entity.type
_entity.pdbx_description
1 polymer ?
#
loop_
_entity_poly.entity_id
_entity_poly.type
_entity_poly.pdbx_seq_one_letter_code
_entity_poly.pdbx_strand_id
1 'polypeptide(L)'
;MAMTDSLWHTYLKHQDPDSGKLLDPSSIFHLCGLTRPRETKKLATGPDYQMIHHTVYHTLIALIGEAWSHAVQAKYGVSLNEWAPDWDELFGMSHNIVKTYIADPVFKPSYQASTDNGDMASDTMKLFARDTLLWVIIRHAAQHGDIGCLKDVPPLWVCM
;
A
#
# COMPACT_ATOMS: atom_id res chain seq x y z
N MET A 1 0.64 -16.73 -3.73
CA MET A 1 -0.01 -16.88 -5.05
C MET A 1 -1.42 -16.32 -5.03
N ALA A 2 -2.39 -16.93 -4.34
CA ALA A 2 -3.77 -16.40 -4.28
C ALA A 2 -3.86 -14.97 -3.71
N MET A 3 -3.12 -14.66 -2.65
CA MET A 3 -3.18 -13.33 -2.00
C MET A 3 -2.77 -12.18 -2.92
N THR A 4 -1.70 -12.32 -3.71
CA THR A 4 -1.24 -11.27 -4.62
C THR A 4 -2.26 -11.02 -5.75
N ASP A 5 -2.91 -12.09 -6.22
CA ASP A 5 -3.97 -12.03 -7.21
C ASP A 5 -5.23 -11.36 -6.63
N SER A 6 -5.60 -11.69 -5.39
CA SER A 6 -6.69 -11.00 -4.68
C SER A 6 -6.42 -9.51 -4.49
N LEU A 7 -5.19 -9.10 -4.14
CA LEU A 7 -4.80 -7.70 -4.05
C LEU A 7 -4.94 -6.99 -5.40
N TRP A 8 -4.48 -7.63 -6.48
CA TRP A 8 -4.62 -7.11 -7.84
C TRP A 8 -6.08 -6.91 -8.23
N HIS A 9 -6.92 -7.92 -8.00
CA HIS A 9 -8.35 -7.86 -8.31
C HIS A 9 -9.09 -6.81 -7.49
N THR A 10 -8.76 -6.67 -6.20
CA THR A 10 -9.43 -5.74 -5.29
C THR A 10 -9.10 -4.28 -5.60
N TYR A 11 -7.82 -3.97 -5.83
CA TYR A 11 -7.35 -2.58 -5.87
C TYR A 11 -6.97 -2.07 -7.26
N LEU A 12 -6.53 -2.93 -8.18
CA LEU A 12 -5.88 -2.53 -9.43
C LEU A 12 -6.72 -2.84 -10.67
N LYS A 13 -7.36 -4.02 -10.75
CA LYS A 13 -8.11 -4.45 -11.95
C LYS A 13 -9.29 -3.52 -12.29
N HIS A 14 -9.93 -2.93 -11.30
CA HIS A 14 -11.09 -2.06 -11.51
C HIS A 14 -10.70 -0.61 -11.91
N GLN A 15 -9.41 -0.29 -11.94
CA GLN A 15 -8.88 1.04 -12.26
C GLN A 15 -8.27 1.11 -13.68
N ASP A 16 -8.52 0.10 -14.52
CA ASP A 16 -7.97 -0.01 -15.87
C ASP A 16 -8.43 1.16 -16.78
N PRO A 17 -7.52 1.85 -17.49
CA PRO A 17 -7.87 2.92 -18.44
C PRO A 17 -8.84 2.50 -19.57
N ASP A 18 -8.91 1.21 -19.95
CA ASP A 18 -9.90 0.74 -20.94
C ASP A 18 -11.35 0.76 -20.41
N SER A 19 -11.56 1.02 -19.12
CA SER A 19 -12.89 1.20 -18.51
C SER A 19 -13.55 2.56 -18.81
N GLY A 20 -12.88 3.44 -19.58
CA GLY A 20 -13.42 4.76 -19.96
C GLY A 20 -13.46 5.79 -18.83
N LYS A 21 -12.90 5.47 -17.65
CA LYS A 21 -12.70 6.42 -16.56
C LYS A 21 -11.32 7.08 -16.71
N LEU A 22 -11.29 8.42 -16.71
CA LEU A 22 -10.04 9.17 -16.53
C LEU A 22 -9.34 8.61 -15.28
N LEU A 23 -8.10 8.16 -15.45
CA LEU A 23 -7.25 7.72 -14.34
C LEU A 23 -7.14 8.87 -13.35
N ASP A 24 -7.76 8.70 -12.18
CA ASP A 24 -7.60 9.62 -11.07
C ASP A 24 -6.10 9.69 -10.74
N PRO A 25 -5.48 10.90 -10.70
CA PRO A 25 -4.11 11.08 -10.23
C PRO A 25 -3.85 10.43 -8.86
N SER A 26 -4.91 10.25 -8.07
CA SER A 26 -4.88 9.64 -6.74
C SER A 26 -5.11 8.11 -6.76
N SER A 27 -5.20 7.49 -7.92
CA SER A 27 -5.40 6.04 -8.03
C SER A 27 -4.13 5.24 -7.78
N ILE A 28 -4.28 4.03 -7.23
CA ILE A 28 -3.17 3.10 -7.02
C ILE A 28 -2.57 2.69 -8.37
N PHE A 29 -3.41 2.55 -9.41
CA PHE A 29 -2.94 2.30 -10.77
C PHE A 29 -2.04 3.44 -11.31
N HIS A 30 -2.38 4.70 -11.03
CA HIS A 30 -1.52 5.83 -11.40
C HIS A 30 -0.15 5.75 -10.70
N LEU A 31 -0.13 5.43 -9.39
CA LEU A 31 1.12 5.21 -8.64
C LEU A 31 1.94 4.05 -9.21
N CYS A 32 1.30 2.95 -9.61
CA CYS A 32 1.96 1.85 -10.32
C CYS A 32 2.56 2.31 -11.66
N GLY A 33 1.86 3.20 -12.37
CA GLY A 33 2.36 3.83 -13.59
C GLY A 33 3.61 4.69 -13.37
N LEU A 34 3.66 5.42 -12.24
CA LEU A 34 4.83 6.24 -11.87
C LEU A 34 6.05 5.38 -11.51
N THR A 35 5.84 4.28 -10.78
CA THR A 35 6.94 3.38 -10.40
C THR A 35 7.44 2.54 -11.57
N ARG A 36 6.58 2.21 -12.55
CA ARG A 36 6.90 1.36 -13.71
C ARG A 36 6.34 1.91 -15.03
N PRO A 37 6.84 3.05 -15.52
CA PRO A 37 6.25 3.74 -16.69
C PRO A 37 6.36 2.93 -17.99
N ARG A 38 7.35 2.03 -18.10
CA ARG A 38 7.54 1.19 -19.31
C ARG A 38 6.61 -0.02 -19.35
N GLU A 39 6.05 -0.41 -18.21
CA GLU A 39 5.23 -1.61 -18.07
C GLU A 39 3.74 -1.30 -17.92
N THR A 40 3.36 -0.01 -17.81
CA THR A 40 1.98 0.44 -17.59
C THR A 40 0.98 -0.11 -18.60
N LYS A 41 1.36 -0.16 -19.89
CA LYS A 41 0.50 -0.74 -20.93
C LYS A 41 0.28 -2.25 -20.73
N LYS A 42 1.33 -2.97 -20.34
CA LYS A 42 1.25 -4.41 -20.07
C LYS A 42 0.49 -4.70 -18.77
N LEU A 43 0.60 -3.80 -17.78
CA LEU A 43 -0.17 -3.83 -16.54
C LEU A 43 -1.67 -3.66 -16.80
N ALA A 44 -2.07 -2.81 -17.76
CA ALA A 44 -3.47 -2.67 -18.18
C ALA A 44 -3.98 -3.92 -18.90
N THR A 45 -3.27 -4.37 -19.94
CA THR A 45 -3.80 -5.40 -20.87
C THR A 45 -3.79 -6.83 -20.36
N GLY A 46 -3.26 -7.09 -19.16
CA GLY A 46 -3.10 -8.43 -18.62
C GLY A 46 -1.67 -8.70 -18.14
N PRO A 47 -1.35 -8.39 -16.88
CA PRO A 47 -0.02 -8.58 -16.35
C PRO A 47 0.31 -10.05 -16.10
N ASP A 48 1.58 -10.42 -16.26
CA ASP A 48 2.04 -11.71 -15.76
C ASP A 48 2.17 -11.69 -14.22
N TYR A 49 2.15 -12.89 -13.63
CA TYR A 49 2.16 -13.05 -12.18
C TYR A 49 3.35 -12.34 -11.51
N GLN A 50 4.54 -12.44 -12.10
CA GLN A 50 5.75 -11.85 -11.54
C GLN A 50 5.67 -10.32 -11.55
N MET A 51 5.10 -9.75 -12.61
CA MET A 51 4.87 -8.33 -12.75
C MET A 51 3.86 -7.81 -11.73
N ILE A 52 2.76 -8.53 -11.47
CA ILE A 52 1.82 -8.18 -10.39
C ILE A 52 2.56 -8.13 -9.05
N HIS A 53 3.31 -9.19 -8.75
CA HIS A 53 4.06 -9.33 -7.48
C HIS A 53 5.03 -8.18 -7.26
N HIS A 54 5.83 -7.86 -8.27
CA HIS A 54 6.78 -6.77 -8.19
C HIS A 54 6.10 -5.42 -8.12
N THR A 55 5.04 -5.20 -8.91
CA THR A 55 4.32 -3.92 -8.93
C THR A 55 3.72 -3.63 -7.57
N VAL A 56 2.96 -4.57 -7.00
CA VAL A 56 2.36 -4.44 -5.66
C VAL A 56 3.44 -4.17 -4.60
N TYR A 57 4.56 -4.90 -4.64
CA TYR A 57 5.67 -4.71 -3.69
C TYR A 57 6.35 -3.35 -3.82
N HIS A 58 6.69 -2.92 -5.04
CA HIS A 58 7.34 -1.62 -5.28
C HIS A 58 6.41 -0.46 -4.95
N THR A 59 5.12 -0.58 -5.25
CA THR A 59 4.13 0.43 -4.89
C THR A 59 4.00 0.55 -3.37
N LEU A 60 4.03 -0.56 -2.62
CA LEU A 60 4.06 -0.50 -1.15
C LEU A 60 5.31 0.22 -0.63
N ILE A 61 6.50 -0.13 -1.16
CA ILE A 61 7.74 0.54 -0.74
C ILE A 61 7.68 2.04 -1.01
N ALA A 62 7.19 2.43 -2.19
CA ALA A 62 7.02 3.83 -2.54
C ALA A 62 6.06 4.55 -1.58
N LEU A 63 4.90 3.94 -1.28
CA LEU A 63 3.94 4.49 -0.32
C LEU A 63 4.53 4.66 1.08
N ILE A 64 5.25 3.66 1.57
CA ILE A 64 5.92 3.75 2.88
C ILE A 64 6.99 4.85 2.84
N GLY A 65 7.82 4.91 1.80
CA GLY A 65 8.86 5.92 1.64
C GLY A 65 8.30 7.35 1.61
N GLU A 66 7.22 7.57 0.87
CA GLU A 66 6.51 8.85 0.85
C GLU A 66 5.89 9.17 2.21
N ALA A 67 5.28 8.19 2.89
CA ALA A 67 4.75 8.39 4.23
C ALA A 67 5.84 8.81 5.24
N TRP A 68 7.04 8.23 5.15
CA TRP A 68 8.20 8.66 5.93
C TRP A 68 8.62 10.08 5.58
N SER A 69 8.78 10.39 4.30
CA SER A 69 9.15 11.72 3.82
C SER A 69 8.18 12.79 4.33
N HIS A 70 6.88 12.56 4.16
CA HIS A 70 5.83 13.46 4.64
C HIS A 70 5.81 13.61 6.16
N ALA A 71 5.91 12.50 6.91
CA ALA A 71 5.85 12.55 8.37
C ALA A 71 7.07 13.28 8.98
N VAL A 72 8.26 13.07 8.42
CA VAL A 72 9.50 13.76 8.84
C VAL A 72 9.43 15.24 8.48
N GLN A 73 9.04 15.57 7.24
CA GLN A 73 8.89 16.96 6.81
C GLN A 73 7.85 17.71 7.66
N ALA A 74 6.74 17.07 8.00
CA ALA A 74 5.68 17.67 8.82
C ALA A 74 6.11 17.92 10.28
N LYS A 75 6.91 17.02 10.87
CA LYS A 75 7.31 17.12 12.28
C LYS A 75 8.56 17.97 12.49
N TYR A 76 9.55 17.84 11.61
CA TYR A 76 10.88 18.42 11.78
C TYR A 76 11.23 19.48 10.75
N GLY A 77 10.45 19.62 9.67
CA GLY A 77 10.71 20.61 8.61
C GLY A 77 11.91 20.30 7.72
N VAL A 78 12.52 19.11 7.87
CA VAL A 78 13.71 18.66 7.12
C VAL A 78 13.35 17.53 6.17
N SER A 79 14.17 17.33 5.14
CA SER A 79 14.02 16.20 4.24
C SER A 79 14.40 14.87 4.92
N LEU A 80 13.84 13.76 4.44
CA LEU A 80 14.13 12.42 4.99
C LEU A 80 15.63 12.07 4.98
N ASN A 81 16.37 12.55 3.97
CA ASN A 81 17.81 12.28 3.83
C ASN A 81 18.67 13.09 4.82
N GLU A 82 18.15 14.20 5.32
CA GLU A 82 18.83 15.07 6.29
C GLU A 82 18.44 14.73 7.73
N TRP A 83 17.38 13.94 7.91
CA TRP A 83 16.92 13.51 9.21
C TRP A 83 17.84 12.44 9.79
N ALA A 84 18.47 12.76 10.92
CA ALA A 84 19.36 11.89 11.67
C ALA A 84 18.71 11.52 13.01
N PRO A 85 17.69 10.63 13.02
CA PRO A 85 16.96 10.30 14.23
C PRO A 85 17.80 9.49 15.21
N ASP A 86 17.50 9.67 16.50
CA ASP A 86 17.82 8.65 17.49
C ASP A 86 16.85 7.46 17.40
N TRP A 87 17.11 6.40 18.19
CA TRP A 87 16.29 5.19 18.14
C TRP A 87 14.86 5.42 18.62
N ASP A 88 14.67 6.26 19.64
CA ASP A 88 13.35 6.51 20.22
C ASP A 88 12.49 7.37 19.30
N GLU A 89 13.10 8.34 18.60
CA GLU A 89 12.48 9.13 17.56
C GLU A 89 12.09 8.28 16.35
N LEU A 90 12.98 7.39 15.90
CA LEU A 90 12.69 6.47 14.81
C LEU A 90 11.50 5.57 15.16
N PHE A 91 11.50 5.00 16.37
CA PHE A 91 10.43 4.14 16.85
C PHE A 91 9.11 4.91 16.97
N GLY A 92 9.13 6.09 17.59
CA GLY A 92 7.96 6.96 17.71
C GLY A 92 7.39 7.37 16.35
N MET A 93 8.25 7.69 15.39
CA MET A 93 7.85 8.05 14.03
C MET A 93 7.24 6.87 13.29
N SER A 94 7.82 5.67 13.40
CA SER A 94 7.27 4.48 12.75
C SER A 94 5.86 4.17 13.26
N HIS A 95 5.62 4.28 14.57
CA HIS A 95 4.28 4.16 15.15
C HIS A 95 3.31 5.22 14.63
N ASN A 96 3.77 6.47 14.49
CA ASN A 96 2.95 7.55 13.95
C ASN A 96 2.56 7.29 12.49
N ILE A 97 3.50 6.81 11.68
CA ILE A 97 3.27 6.46 10.27
C ILE A 97 2.26 5.34 10.16
N VAL A 98 2.42 4.26 10.93
CA VAL A 98 1.46 3.15 10.94
C VAL A 98 0.06 3.65 11.30
N LYS A 99 -0.07 4.47 12.34
CA LYS A 99 -1.38 5.02 12.76
C LYS A 99 -2.03 5.93 11.71
N THR A 100 -1.22 6.65 10.94
CA THR A 100 -1.72 7.69 10.02
C THR A 100 -2.03 7.14 8.63
N TYR A 101 -1.15 6.28 8.12
CA TYR A 101 -1.12 5.85 6.71
C TYR A 101 -1.48 4.39 6.50
N ILE A 102 -1.61 3.59 7.56
CA ILE A 102 -2.02 2.19 7.47
C ILE A 102 -3.38 2.03 8.13
N ALA A 103 -4.30 1.35 7.45
CA ALA A 103 -5.61 1.06 8.00
C ALA A 103 -5.50 0.13 9.22
N ASP A 104 -6.23 0.46 10.28
CA ASP A 104 -6.45 -0.43 11.43
C ASP A 104 -7.28 -1.66 10.99
N PRO A 105 -7.17 -2.82 11.66
CA PRO A 105 -8.09 -3.94 11.47
C PRO A 105 -9.58 -3.57 11.51
N VAL A 106 -9.97 -2.60 12.34
CA VAL A 106 -11.37 -2.15 12.49
C VAL A 106 -11.68 -0.94 11.60
N PHE A 107 -10.77 -0.58 10.70
CA PHE A 107 -10.93 0.58 9.82
C PHE A 107 -12.13 0.41 8.91
N LYS A 108 -13.07 1.37 8.99
CA LYS A 108 -14.22 1.45 8.09
C LYS A 108 -13.98 2.61 7.13
N PRO A 109 -13.83 2.34 5.82
CA PRO A 109 -13.70 3.42 4.85
C PRO A 109 -14.96 4.29 4.89
N SER A 110 -14.77 5.58 4.69
CA SER A 110 -15.81 6.59 4.78
C SER A 110 -16.73 6.49 3.56
N TYR A 111 -17.72 5.61 3.60
CA TYR A 111 -18.72 5.49 2.51
C TYR A 111 -19.75 6.65 2.49
N GLN A 112 -19.73 7.54 3.49
CA GLN A 112 -20.73 8.60 3.64
C GLN A 112 -20.24 9.95 3.07
N ALA A 113 -20.73 10.26 1.87
CA ALA A 113 -21.21 11.58 1.48
C ALA A 113 -20.31 12.81 1.71
N SER A 114 -18.98 12.71 1.54
CA SER A 114 -18.21 13.90 1.20
C SER A 114 -18.26 14.10 -0.32
N THR A 115 -18.54 15.33 -0.75
CA THR A 115 -18.49 15.76 -2.15
C THR A 115 -17.07 15.77 -2.73
N ASP A 116 -16.11 15.15 -2.04
CA ASP A 116 -14.68 15.28 -2.29
C ASP A 116 -14.06 13.89 -2.51
N ASN A 117 -13.67 13.60 -3.75
CA ASN A 117 -13.09 12.31 -4.14
C ASN A 117 -11.78 11.97 -3.40
N GLY A 118 -11.13 12.98 -2.78
CA GLY A 118 -9.85 12.83 -2.08
C GLY A 118 -9.89 11.91 -0.86
N ASP A 119 -10.99 11.90 -0.10
CA ASP A 119 -11.12 11.09 1.12
C ASP A 119 -11.18 9.59 0.79
N MET A 120 -11.92 9.24 -0.27
CA MET A 120 -12.07 7.85 -0.70
C MET A 120 -10.77 7.27 -1.27
N ALA A 121 -10.00 8.07 -2.00
CA ALA A 121 -8.69 7.66 -2.52
C ALA A 121 -7.70 7.42 -1.37
N SER A 122 -7.67 8.30 -0.37
CA SER A 122 -6.86 8.13 0.84
C SER A 122 -7.22 6.87 1.62
N ASP A 123 -8.52 6.63 1.86
CA ASP A 123 -9.00 5.44 2.56
C ASP A 123 -8.64 4.16 1.81
N THR A 124 -8.76 4.16 0.47
CA THR A 124 -8.37 3.05 -0.38
C THR A 124 -6.85 2.80 -0.33
N MET A 125 -6.03 3.85 -0.32
CA MET A 125 -4.59 3.72 -0.16
C MET A 125 -4.20 3.12 1.19
N LYS A 126 -4.86 3.51 2.29
CA LYS A 126 -4.61 2.96 3.63
C LYS A 126 -4.94 1.47 3.70
N LEU A 127 -6.05 1.07 3.10
CA LEU A 127 -6.46 -0.34 3.00
C LEU A 127 -5.47 -1.14 2.13
N PHE A 128 -5.08 -0.60 0.98
CA PHE A 128 -4.05 -1.21 0.13
C PHE A 128 -2.71 -1.38 0.86
N ALA A 129 -2.26 -0.36 1.60
CA ALA A 129 -1.02 -0.41 2.37
C ALA A 129 -1.08 -1.49 3.45
N ARG A 130 -2.20 -1.58 4.20
CA ARG A 130 -2.44 -2.62 5.21
C ARG A 130 -2.37 -4.01 4.61
N ASP A 131 -3.18 -4.28 3.60
CA ASP A 131 -3.30 -5.63 3.04
C ASP A 131 -1.99 -6.05 2.36
N THR A 132 -1.32 -5.13 1.65
CA THR A 132 -0.03 -5.42 1.03
C THR A 132 1.06 -5.66 2.08
N LEU A 133 1.07 -4.93 3.20
CA LEU A 133 2.04 -5.15 4.28
C LEU A 133 1.86 -6.53 4.92
N LEU A 134 0.61 -6.94 5.20
CA LEU A 134 0.32 -8.27 5.72
C LEU A 134 0.79 -9.37 4.75
N TRP A 135 0.60 -9.16 3.45
CA TRP A 135 1.13 -10.06 2.44
C TRP A 135 2.66 -10.13 2.44
N VAL A 136 3.37 -9.02 2.60
CA VAL A 136 4.84 -9.01 2.71
C VAL A 136 5.30 -9.83 3.92
N ILE A 137 4.63 -9.66 5.07
CA ILE A 137 4.94 -10.40 6.30
C ILE A 137 4.76 -11.89 6.08
N ILE A 138 3.60 -12.32 5.55
CA ILE A 138 3.33 -13.74 5.28
C ILE A 138 4.35 -14.32 4.29
N ARG A 139 4.69 -13.57 3.24
CA ARG A 139 5.72 -13.99 2.28
C ARG A 139 7.06 -14.18 2.95
N HIS A 140 7.49 -13.23 3.77
CA HIS A 140 8.75 -13.29 4.49
C HIS A 140 8.78 -14.49 5.45
N ALA A 141 7.72 -14.71 6.22
CA ALA A 141 7.57 -15.86 7.11
C ALA A 141 7.64 -17.19 6.36
N ALA A 142 6.93 -17.30 5.22
CA ALA A 142 6.95 -18.49 4.38
C ALA A 142 8.36 -18.78 3.82
N GLN A 143 9.13 -17.76 3.47
CA GLN A 143 10.50 -17.91 2.96
C GLN A 143 11.49 -18.37 4.05
N HIS A 144 11.28 -17.98 5.31
CA HIS A 144 12.17 -18.31 6.42
C HIS A 144 11.67 -19.48 7.28
N GLY A 145 10.53 -20.09 6.92
CA GLY A 145 9.96 -21.20 7.67
C GLY A 145 9.41 -20.80 9.04
N ASP A 146 9.00 -19.54 9.24
CA ASP A 146 8.37 -19.09 10.48
C ASP A 146 6.90 -19.54 10.53
N ILE A 147 6.69 -20.75 11.03
CA ILE A 147 5.37 -21.37 11.15
C ILE A 147 4.49 -20.63 12.16
N GLY A 148 5.06 -19.94 13.15
CA GLY A 148 4.28 -19.16 14.12
C GLY A 148 3.59 -17.98 13.44
N CYS A 149 4.37 -17.18 12.73
CA CYS A 149 3.85 -16.06 11.96
C CYS A 149 2.82 -16.50 10.89
N LEU A 150 3.01 -17.66 10.27
CA LEU A 150 2.06 -18.22 9.30
C LEU A 150 0.72 -18.65 9.92
N LYS A 151 0.66 -18.91 11.23
CA LYS A 151 -0.59 -19.21 11.93
C LYS A 151 -1.30 -17.95 12.41
N ASP A 152 -0.53 -16.96 12.86
CA ASP A 152 -1.07 -15.80 13.58
C ASP A 152 -1.52 -14.67 12.65
N VAL A 153 -0.88 -14.51 11.49
CA VAL A 153 -1.16 -13.39 10.57
C VAL A 153 -2.35 -13.62 9.64
N PRO A 154 -2.57 -14.81 9.03
CA PRO A 154 -3.71 -15.01 8.12
C PRO A 154 -5.11 -14.77 8.71
N PRO A 155 -5.39 -15.08 10.00
CA PRO A 155 -6.68 -14.75 10.61
C PRO A 155 -7.03 -13.25 10.54
N LEU A 156 -6.03 -12.37 10.52
CA LEU A 156 -6.25 -10.93 10.34
C LEU A 156 -6.93 -10.63 9.01
N TRP A 157 -6.76 -11.44 7.96
CA TRP A 157 -7.46 -11.22 6.69
C TRP A 157 -8.89 -11.75 6.67
N VAL A 158 -9.21 -12.77 7.45
CA VAL A 158 -10.49 -13.49 7.40
C VAL A 158 -11.50 -12.95 8.40
N CYS A 159 -11.02 -12.38 9.52
CA CYS A 159 -11.87 -11.81 10.57
C CYS A 159 -12.17 -10.31 10.40
N MET A 160 -11.74 -9.70 9.28
CA MET A 160 -12.06 -8.31 8.91
C MET A 160 -13.16 -8.28 7.85
#